data_AF-A0A2K3P3M7-F1
#
_entry.id   AF-A0A2K3P3M7-F1
#
_cell.length_a   1.000
_cell.length_b   1.000
_cell.length_c   1.000
_cell.angle_alpha   90.00
_cell.angle_beta   90.00
_cell.angle_gamma   90.00
#
_symmetry.space_group_name_H-M   'P 1'
#
loop_
_entity.id
_entity.type
_entity.pdbx_description
1 polymer ?
#
loop_
_entity_poly.entity_id
_entity_poly.type
_entity_poly.pdbx_seq_one_letter_code
_entity_poly.pdbx_strand_id
1 'polypeptide(L)'
;MQGLMQNHEDIAEYFRIHGVSVIFLFRRNLLRRMISVLANEYDRNAKILNGTHKSHVHSPKEAEILAKYKPTLNSTLLIANLKQVNDTTTKALEYFKSTRHIMLYYEDVVKNRTKLMDVLEFLKVPQMDLKSRQVKIHKGSLSSQVENWNDVSKALTGTQYESFIHEDYRR
;
A
#
# COMPACT_ATOMS: atom_id res chain seq x y z
N MET A 1 1.44 3.41 10.50
CA MET A 1 0.80 2.40 11.37
C MET A 1 1.40 2.39 12.77
N GLN A 2 2.72 2.46 12.96
CA GLN A 2 3.33 2.36 14.31
C GLN A 2 2.68 3.26 15.38
N GLY A 3 2.51 4.57 15.13
CA GLY A 3 1.87 5.47 16.11
C GLY A 3 0.38 5.17 16.39
N LEU A 4 -0.37 4.75 15.36
CA LEU A 4 -1.78 4.33 15.49
C LEU A 4 -1.88 3.03 16.30
N MET A 5 -0.96 2.09 16.08
CA MET A 5 -0.93 0.81 16.79
C MET A 5 -0.44 0.95 18.23
N GLN A 6 0.44 1.92 18.52
CA GLN A 6 0.96 2.18 19.86
C GLN A 6 -0.08 2.81 20.78
N ASN A 7 -0.91 3.73 20.27
CA ASN A 7 -1.91 4.46 21.06
C ASN A 7 -3.34 4.04 20.69
N HIS A 8 -3.53 2.76 20.34
CA HIS A 8 -4.75 2.30 19.70
C HIS A 8 -6.00 2.43 20.58
N GLU A 9 -5.87 2.25 21.91
CA GLU A 9 -6.99 2.39 22.85
C GLU A 9 -7.50 3.84 22.89
N ASP A 10 -6.62 4.81 23.12
CA ASP A 10 -6.98 6.24 23.16
C ASP A 10 -7.57 6.72 21.82
N ILE A 11 -6.99 6.26 20.70
CA ILE A 11 -7.47 6.62 19.37
C ILE A 11 -8.84 6.01 19.08
N ALA A 12 -9.05 4.73 19.44
CA ALA A 12 -10.33 4.05 19.25
C ALA A 12 -11.43 4.72 20.08
N GLU A 13 -11.12 5.09 21.33
CA GLU A 13 -12.05 5.81 22.19
C GLU A 13 -12.36 7.21 21.65
N TYR A 14 -11.34 7.97 21.22
CA TYR A 14 -11.54 9.26 20.57
C TYR A 14 -12.44 9.14 19.33
N PHE A 15 -12.18 8.15 18.46
CA PHE A 15 -13.01 7.91 17.28
C PHE A 15 -14.45 7.58 17.62
N ARG A 16 -14.67 6.78 18.67
CA ARG A 16 -16.00 6.43 19.15
C ARG A 16 -16.76 7.64 19.68
N ILE A 17 -16.13 8.46 20.53
CA ILE A 17 -16.74 9.66 21.11
C ILE A 17 -17.11 10.67 20.02
N HIS A 18 -16.25 10.84 19.01
CA HIS A 18 -16.42 11.88 17.98
C HIS A 18 -17.07 11.37 16.68
N GLY A 19 -17.53 10.11 16.65
CA GLY A 19 -18.16 9.52 15.47
C GLY A 19 -17.24 9.45 14.24
N VAL A 20 -15.92 9.36 14.45
CA VAL A 20 -14.94 9.29 13.35
C VAL A 20 -15.12 7.97 12.60
N SER A 21 -15.19 8.07 11.28
CA SER A 21 -15.26 6.92 10.38
C SER A 21 -13.88 6.57 9.86
N VAL A 22 -13.53 5.28 9.86
CA VAL A 22 -12.20 4.79 9.44
C VAL A 22 -12.30 4.09 8.08
N ILE A 23 -11.41 4.43 7.16
CA ILE A 23 -11.29 3.75 5.87
C ILE A 23 -9.98 2.99 5.85
N PHE A 24 -10.05 1.65 5.85
CA PHE A 24 -8.89 0.80 5.67
C PHE A 24 -8.67 0.54 4.19
N LEU A 25 -7.54 1.00 3.65
CA LEU A 25 -7.10 0.67 2.29
C LEU A 25 -5.86 -0.23 2.36
N PHE A 26 -6.06 -1.51 2.10
CA PHE A 26 -4.98 -2.51 2.08
C PHE A 26 -4.55 -2.84 0.65
N ARG A 27 -3.40 -3.50 0.51
CA ARG A 27 -2.90 -4.03 -0.75
C ARG A 27 -2.73 -5.53 -0.57
N ARG A 28 -3.36 -6.35 -1.42
CA ARG A 28 -3.28 -7.82 -1.28
C ARG A 28 -1.86 -8.31 -1.52
N ASN A 29 -1.18 -7.77 -2.53
CA ASN A 29 0.21 -8.13 -2.81
C ASN A 29 1.16 -7.34 -1.88
N LEU A 30 1.55 -7.97 -0.76
CA LEU A 30 2.39 -7.36 0.27
C LEU A 30 3.84 -7.17 -0.18
N LEU A 31 4.36 -8.03 -1.06
CA LEU A 31 5.68 -7.85 -1.67
C LEU A 31 5.73 -6.54 -2.46
N ARG A 32 4.73 -6.32 -3.33
CA ARG A 32 4.61 -5.09 -4.13
C ARG A 32 4.42 -3.86 -3.26
N ARG A 33 3.68 -3.99 -2.15
CA ARG A 33 3.56 -2.92 -1.16
C ARG A 33 4.94 -2.56 -0.59
N MET A 34 5.71 -3.56 -0.15
CA MET A 34 7.03 -3.35 0.45
C MET A 34 8.01 -2.67 -0.52
N ILE A 35 8.06 -3.13 -1.77
CA ILE A 35 8.89 -2.51 -2.83
C ILE A 35 8.53 -1.03 -3.01
N SER A 36 7.23 -0.72 -3.06
CA SER A 36 6.74 0.64 -3.18
C SER A 36 7.09 1.52 -1.97
N VAL A 37 7.13 0.95 -0.76
CA VAL A 37 7.53 1.67 0.46
C VAL A 37 9.02 1.97 0.43
N LEU A 38 9.86 0.98 0.10
CA LEU A 38 11.32 1.16 0.03
C LEU A 38 11.72 2.18 -1.05
N ALA A 39 11.07 2.14 -2.21
CA ALA A 39 11.33 3.13 -3.26
C ALA A 39 10.94 4.55 -2.83
N ASN A 40 9.82 4.69 -2.11
CA ASN A 40 9.39 5.97 -1.56
C ASN A 40 10.33 6.49 -0.47
N GLU A 41 10.80 5.62 0.42
CA GLU A 41 11.76 5.96 1.46
C GLU A 41 13.11 6.38 0.88
N TYR A 42 13.57 5.71 -0.16
CA TYR A 42 14.75 6.14 -0.89
C TYR A 42 14.59 7.55 -1.47
N ASP A 43 13.47 7.85 -2.15
CA ASP A 43 13.22 9.22 -2.64
C ASP A 43 13.12 10.24 -1.50
N ARG A 44 12.62 9.86 -0.32
CA ARG A 44 12.59 10.76 0.85
C ARG A 44 13.98 11.25 1.24
N ASN A 45 14.96 10.35 1.16
CA ASN A 45 16.34 10.62 1.55
C ASN A 45 17.15 11.25 0.40
N ALA A 46 17.07 10.65 -0.79
CA ALA A 46 17.82 11.07 -1.97
C ALA A 46 17.22 12.29 -2.67
N LYS A 47 15.93 12.57 -2.47
CA LYS A 47 15.21 13.73 -3.01
C LYS A 47 15.37 13.86 -4.52
N ILE A 48 15.01 12.81 -5.24
CA ILE A 48 15.38 12.58 -6.64
C ILE A 48 14.78 13.66 -7.56
N LEU A 49 13.65 14.23 -7.18
CA LEU A 49 12.98 15.28 -7.95
C LEU A 49 13.41 16.67 -7.48
N ASN A 50 14.51 17.16 -8.05
CA ASN A 50 15.03 18.52 -7.83
C ASN A 50 15.24 18.85 -6.34
N GLY A 51 15.79 17.91 -5.55
CA GLY A 51 16.02 18.13 -4.12
C GLY A 51 14.74 18.15 -3.27
N THR A 52 13.61 17.69 -3.82
CA THR A 52 12.34 17.55 -3.10
C THR A 52 11.86 16.10 -3.11
N HIS A 53 11.39 15.62 -1.96
CA HIS A 53 10.68 14.35 -1.85
C HIS A 53 9.25 14.48 -2.37
N LYS A 54 8.78 13.56 -3.22
CA LYS A 54 7.38 13.49 -3.63
C LYS A 54 6.82 12.07 -3.49
N SER A 55 5.90 11.91 -2.53
CA SER A 55 5.18 10.64 -2.36
C SER A 55 4.19 10.33 -3.49
N HIS A 56 3.71 11.36 -4.18
CA HIS A 56 2.86 11.25 -5.36
C HIS A 56 3.29 12.27 -6.41
N VAL A 57 3.21 11.89 -7.67
CA VAL A 57 3.60 12.73 -8.81
C VAL A 57 2.42 12.98 -9.72
N HIS A 58 2.43 14.10 -10.42
CA HIS A 58 1.39 14.50 -11.37
C HIS A 58 1.87 14.48 -12.83
N SER A 59 3.14 14.17 -13.05
CA SER A 59 3.75 14.09 -14.38
C SER A 59 4.23 12.66 -14.69
N PRO A 60 3.96 12.12 -15.88
CA PRO A 60 4.54 10.87 -16.34
C PRO A 60 6.07 10.87 -16.29
N LYS A 61 6.71 12.01 -16.59
CA LYS A 61 8.18 12.15 -16.57
C LYS A 61 8.75 12.03 -15.15
N GLU A 62 8.09 12.65 -14.16
CA GLU A 62 8.48 12.50 -12.75
C GLU A 62 8.30 11.05 -12.28
N ALA A 63 7.19 10.41 -12.68
CA ALA A 63 6.93 9.00 -12.39
C ALA A 63 8.04 8.09 -12.95
N GLU A 64 8.45 8.32 -14.20
CA GLU A 64 9.52 7.57 -14.84
C GLU A 64 10.86 7.75 -14.12
N ILE A 65 11.20 8.96 -13.67
CA ILE A 65 12.43 9.22 -12.91
C ILE A 65 12.42 8.43 -11.59
N LEU A 66 11.34 8.51 -10.82
CA LEU A 66 11.22 7.78 -9.55
C LEU A 66 11.22 6.26 -9.74
N ALA A 67 10.61 5.77 -10.82
CA ALA A 67 10.53 4.34 -11.12
C ALA A 67 11.87 3.70 -11.50
N LYS A 68 12.92 4.49 -11.78
CA LYS A 68 14.27 3.98 -12.07
C LYS A 68 14.93 3.33 -10.88
N TYR A 69 14.61 3.77 -9.67
CA TYR A 69 15.16 3.17 -8.46
C TYR A 69 14.53 1.80 -8.22
N LYS A 70 15.38 0.79 -8.04
CA LYS A 70 15.00 -0.58 -7.71
C LYS A 70 15.58 -0.93 -6.35
N PRO A 71 14.76 -1.08 -5.30
CA PRO A 71 15.26 -1.51 -4.00
C PRO A 71 15.86 -2.93 -4.09
N THR A 72 16.88 -3.16 -3.27
CA THR A 72 17.35 -4.50 -2.93
C THR A 72 16.62 -4.96 -1.69
N LEU A 73 16.03 -6.16 -1.72
CA LEU A 73 15.29 -6.72 -0.59
C LEU A 73 16.16 -7.71 0.18
N ASN A 74 16.04 -7.70 1.51
CA ASN A 74 16.63 -8.75 2.35
C ASN A 74 15.79 -10.03 2.23
N SER A 75 16.23 -10.97 1.39
CA SER A 75 15.54 -12.24 1.13
C SER A 75 15.44 -13.13 2.37
N THR A 76 16.44 -13.09 3.26
CA THR A 76 16.46 -13.87 4.52
C THR A 76 15.32 -13.47 5.47
N LEU A 77 15.02 -12.17 5.57
CA LEU A 77 13.95 -11.65 6.45
C LEU A 77 12.61 -11.48 5.74
N LEU A 78 12.53 -11.77 4.44
CA LEU A 78 11.39 -11.44 3.60
C LEU A 78 10.07 -12.04 4.12
N ILE A 79 10.07 -13.35 4.38
CA ILE A 79 8.88 -14.07 4.89
C ILE A 79 8.43 -13.50 6.24
N ALA A 80 9.39 -13.26 7.15
CA ALA A 80 9.11 -12.69 8.47
C ALA A 80 8.47 -11.29 8.35
N ASN A 81 9.01 -10.44 7.47
CA ASN A 81 8.48 -9.11 7.21
C ASN A 81 7.06 -9.17 6.61
N LEU A 82 6.82 -10.04 5.62
CA LEU A 82 5.49 -10.22 5.02
C LEU A 82 4.46 -10.69 6.06
N LYS A 83 4.85 -11.64 6.91
CA LYS A 83 4.02 -12.11 8.02
C LYS A 83 3.71 -10.98 9.01
N GLN A 84 4.72 -10.21 9.42
CA GLN A 84 4.52 -9.09 10.34
C GLN A 84 3.54 -8.04 9.80
N VAL A 85 3.61 -7.74 8.50
CA VAL A 85 2.67 -6.82 7.86
C VAL A 85 1.25 -7.37 7.90
N ASN A 86 1.06 -8.66 7.64
CA ASN A 86 -0.24 -9.32 7.73
C ASN A 86 -0.79 -9.33 9.16
N ASP A 87 0.06 -9.66 10.14
CA ASP A 87 -0.30 -9.64 11.57
C ASP A 87 -0.69 -8.22 12.02
N THR A 88 0.01 -7.19 11.53
CA THR A 88 -0.30 -5.78 11.82
C THR A 88 -1.66 -5.38 11.24
N THR A 89 -1.98 -5.82 10.02
CA THR A 89 -3.31 -5.60 9.41
C THR A 89 -4.41 -6.24 10.25
N THR A 90 -4.20 -7.48 10.69
CA THR A 90 -5.16 -8.21 11.53
C THR A 90 -5.39 -7.49 12.86
N LYS A 91 -4.31 -7.10 13.54
CA LYS A 91 -4.40 -6.34 14.79
C LYS A 91 -5.10 -5.00 14.63
N ALA A 92 -4.86 -4.27 13.53
CA ALA A 92 -5.52 -3.00 13.28
C ALA A 92 -7.04 -3.18 13.14
N LEU A 93 -7.48 -4.20 12.41
CA LEU A 93 -8.91 -4.51 12.31
C LEU A 93 -9.51 -4.87 13.68
N GLU A 94 -8.79 -5.64 14.49
CA GLU A 94 -9.24 -6.00 15.85
C GLU A 94 -9.37 -4.77 16.75
N TYR A 95 -8.38 -3.88 16.75
CA TYR A 95 -8.38 -2.67 17.60
C TYR A 95 -9.52 -1.71 17.25
N PHE A 96 -9.85 -1.60 15.97
CA PHE A 96 -10.89 -0.67 15.50
C PHE A 96 -12.22 -1.37 15.17
N LYS A 97 -12.44 -2.59 15.68
CA LYS A 97 -13.66 -3.36 15.40
C LYS A 97 -14.94 -2.67 15.87
N SER A 98 -14.85 -1.89 16.95
CA SER A 98 -15.96 -1.11 17.51
C SER A 98 -16.09 0.30 16.90
N THR A 99 -15.10 0.73 16.10
CA THR A 99 -15.16 1.98 15.34
C THR A 99 -15.88 1.72 14.02
N ARG A 100 -16.71 2.68 13.59
CA ARG A 100 -17.35 2.62 12.27
C ARG A 100 -16.27 2.61 11.17
N HIS A 101 -16.15 1.50 10.45
CA HIS A 101 -15.12 1.36 9.43
C HIS A 101 -15.60 0.67 8.14
N ILE A 102 -14.87 0.91 7.05
CA ILE A 102 -14.98 0.17 5.78
C ILE A 102 -13.59 -0.33 5.39
N MET A 103 -13.54 -1.54 4.81
CA MET A 103 -12.31 -2.14 4.30
C MET A 103 -12.33 -2.23 2.77
N LEU A 104 -11.24 -1.80 2.17
CA LEU A 104 -11.02 -1.77 0.72
C LEU A 104 -9.67 -2.40 0.41
N TYR A 105 -9.58 -3.02 -0.76
CA TYR A 105 -8.31 -3.43 -1.33
C TYR A 105 -7.98 -2.58 -2.55
N TYR A 106 -6.74 -2.13 -2.62
CA TYR A 106 -6.19 -1.35 -3.71
C TYR A 106 -6.48 -1.98 -5.07
N GLU A 107 -6.32 -3.30 -5.17
CA GLU A 107 -6.56 -4.07 -6.39
C GLU A 107 -8.02 -3.94 -6.86
N ASP A 108 -8.98 -3.93 -5.94
CA ASP A 108 -10.41 -3.79 -6.27
C ASP A 108 -10.72 -2.38 -6.75
N VAL A 109 -10.15 -1.36 -6.10
CA VAL A 109 -10.34 0.05 -6.48
C VAL A 109 -9.76 0.33 -7.86
N VAL A 110 -8.61 -0.25 -8.18
CA VAL A 110 -7.97 -0.07 -9.50
C VAL A 110 -8.69 -0.85 -10.59
N LYS A 111 -9.17 -2.07 -10.29
CA LYS A 111 -9.88 -2.91 -11.27
C LYS A 111 -11.30 -2.42 -11.52
N ASN A 112 -12.01 -2.00 -10.48
CA ASN A 112 -13.37 -1.53 -10.55
C ASN A 112 -13.55 -0.22 -9.78
N ARG A 113 -13.58 0.91 -10.50
CA ARG A 113 -13.72 2.24 -9.90
C ARG A 113 -15.08 2.46 -9.23
N THR A 114 -16.11 1.66 -9.54
CA THR A 114 -17.41 1.77 -8.84
C THR A 114 -17.30 1.41 -7.37
N LYS A 115 -16.24 0.71 -6.94
CA LYS A 115 -15.95 0.47 -5.51
C LYS A 115 -15.72 1.74 -4.70
N LEU A 116 -15.41 2.86 -5.34
CA LEU A 116 -15.35 4.14 -4.64
C LEU A 116 -16.74 4.70 -4.30
N MET A 117 -17.81 4.23 -4.95
CA MET A 117 -19.18 4.61 -4.60
C MET A 117 -19.58 4.04 -3.23
N ASP A 118 -19.16 2.80 -2.92
CA ASP A 118 -19.31 2.20 -1.58
C ASP A 118 -18.68 3.10 -0.50
N VAL A 119 -17.59 3.82 -0.84
CA VAL A 119 -16.91 4.76 0.07
C VAL A 119 -17.67 6.07 0.23
N LEU A 120 -18.20 6.63 -0.86
CA LEU A 120 -19.01 7.85 -0.81
C LEU A 120 -20.31 7.62 -0.01
N GLU A 121 -20.96 6.48 -0.24
CA GLU A 121 -22.13 6.04 0.53
C GLU A 121 -21.77 5.83 2.01
N PHE A 122 -20.66 5.14 2.29
CA PHE A 122 -20.16 4.98 3.65
C PHE A 122 -19.89 6.34 4.32
N LEU A 123 -19.34 7.33 3.61
CA LEU A 123 -19.13 8.66 4.16
C LEU A 123 -20.41 9.53 4.21
N LYS A 124 -21.54 9.03 3.68
CA LYS A 124 -22.80 9.76 3.55
C LYS A 124 -22.66 11.07 2.77
N VAL A 125 -21.83 11.06 1.73
CA VAL A 125 -21.64 12.20 0.82
C VAL A 125 -22.29 11.90 -0.53
N PRO A 126 -22.68 12.92 -1.31
CA PRO A 126 -23.26 12.72 -2.63
C PRO A 126 -22.34 11.91 -3.54
N GLN A 127 -22.93 11.01 -4.33
CA GLN A 127 -22.20 10.31 -5.37
C GLN A 127 -21.73 11.29 -6.44
N MET A 128 -20.47 11.19 -6.82
CA MET A 128 -19.88 12.04 -7.85
C MET A 128 -18.66 11.39 -8.50
N ASP A 129 -18.31 11.89 -9.67
CA ASP A 129 -17.13 11.42 -10.41
C ASP A 129 -15.84 11.81 -9.70
N LEU A 130 -15.12 10.81 -9.18
CA LEU A 130 -13.83 11.00 -8.52
C LEU A 130 -12.67 10.98 -9.51
N LYS A 131 -11.95 12.10 -9.58
CA LYS A 131 -10.79 12.30 -10.47
C LYS A 131 -9.54 12.56 -9.65
N SER A 132 -8.40 12.07 -10.12
CA SER A 132 -7.09 12.34 -9.54
C SER A 132 -6.12 12.70 -10.66
N ARG A 133 -5.23 13.65 -10.37
CA ARG A 133 -4.10 14.00 -11.25
C ARG A 133 -2.87 13.13 -10.99
N GLN A 134 -2.94 12.26 -9.97
CA GLN A 134 -1.83 11.39 -9.59
C GLN A 134 -1.56 10.36 -10.68
N VAL A 135 -0.27 10.20 -10.99
CA VAL A 135 0.20 9.21 -11.96
C VAL A 135 0.85 8.05 -11.19
N LYS A 136 0.52 6.83 -11.58
CA LYS A 136 1.15 5.62 -11.04
C LYS A 136 2.63 5.60 -11.40
N ILE A 137 3.49 5.56 -10.38
CA ILE A 137 4.96 5.54 -10.52
C ILE A 137 5.43 4.21 -11.10
N HIS A 138 5.24 3.11 -10.36
CA HIS A 138 5.72 1.79 -10.79
C HIS A 138 4.74 1.14 -11.78
N LYS A 139 5.23 0.86 -12.99
CA LYS A 139 4.54 0.11 -14.05
C LYS A 139 5.34 -1.17 -14.38
N GLY A 140 4.70 -2.14 -15.03
CA GLY A 140 5.33 -3.41 -15.39
C GLY A 140 5.34 -4.47 -14.28
N SER A 141 6.10 -5.53 -14.51
CA SER A 141 6.24 -6.68 -13.62
C SER A 141 6.99 -6.32 -12.33
N LEU A 142 6.83 -7.13 -11.29
CA LEU A 142 7.63 -6.98 -10.07
C LEU A 142 9.12 -7.22 -10.30
N SER A 143 9.47 -8.13 -11.21
CA SER A 143 10.85 -8.42 -11.55
C SER A 143 11.61 -7.22 -12.11
N SER A 144 10.93 -6.30 -12.79
CA SER A 144 11.56 -5.07 -13.28
C SER A 144 11.68 -3.98 -12.22
N GLN A 145 11.15 -4.19 -11.02
CA GLN A 145 11.05 -3.18 -9.95
C GLN A 145 11.96 -3.49 -8.75
N VAL A 146 12.72 -4.59 -8.79
CA VAL A 146 13.61 -5.05 -7.71
C VAL A 146 14.96 -5.43 -8.31
N GLU A 147 16.03 -5.08 -7.60
CA GLU A 147 17.39 -5.34 -8.10
C GLU A 147 17.75 -6.84 -8.00
N ASN A 148 17.54 -7.44 -6.82
CA ASN A 148 17.85 -8.84 -6.55
C ASN A 148 16.63 -9.77 -6.74
N TRP A 149 15.93 -9.65 -7.87
CA TRP A 149 14.68 -10.40 -8.12
C TRP A 149 14.83 -11.92 -7.98
N ASN A 150 15.94 -12.49 -8.42
CA ASN A 150 16.15 -13.95 -8.36
C ASN A 150 16.16 -14.46 -6.91
N ASP A 151 16.78 -13.73 -5.98
CA ASP A 151 16.82 -14.09 -4.56
C ASP A 151 15.44 -13.97 -3.93
N VAL A 152 14.71 -12.90 -4.27
CA VAL A 152 13.33 -12.68 -3.80
C VAL A 152 12.40 -13.78 -4.29
N SER A 153 12.46 -14.09 -5.59
CA SER A 153 11.66 -15.14 -6.21
C SER A 153 11.94 -16.48 -5.53
N LYS A 154 13.22 -16.87 -5.41
CA LYS A 154 13.65 -18.10 -4.75
C LYS A 154 13.22 -18.18 -3.29
N ALA A 155 13.24 -17.07 -2.55
CA ALA A 155 12.82 -17.03 -1.15
C ALA A 155 11.29 -17.21 -0.97
N LEU A 156 10.50 -16.92 -2.00
CA LEU A 156 9.03 -17.02 -1.93
C LEU A 156 8.46 -18.26 -2.61
N THR A 157 9.15 -18.85 -3.57
CA THR A 157 8.74 -20.12 -4.20
C THR A 157 8.56 -21.23 -3.17
N GLY A 158 7.44 -21.96 -3.25
CA GLY A 158 7.09 -23.03 -2.32
C GLY A 158 6.56 -22.54 -0.97
N THR A 159 6.34 -21.24 -0.80
CA THR A 159 5.79 -20.66 0.43
C THR A 159 4.35 -20.19 0.23
N GLN A 160 3.63 -19.90 1.33
CA GLN A 160 2.30 -19.30 1.27
C GLN A 160 2.24 -17.93 0.56
N TYR A 161 3.40 -17.30 0.33
CA TYR A 161 3.53 -15.99 -0.32
C TYR A 161 3.96 -16.10 -1.79
N GLU A 162 4.08 -17.31 -2.34
CA GLU A 162 4.50 -17.54 -3.73
C GLU A 162 3.62 -16.78 -4.73
N SER A 163 2.30 -16.72 -4.50
CA SER A 163 1.38 -15.99 -5.38
C SER A 163 1.79 -14.53 -5.61
N PHE A 164 2.48 -13.90 -4.66
CA PHE A 164 2.92 -12.51 -4.78
C PHE A 164 3.92 -12.28 -5.92
N ILE A 165 4.65 -13.30 -6.38
CA ILE A 165 5.60 -13.16 -7.50
C ILE A 165 4.92 -13.30 -8.86
N HIS A 166 3.72 -13.88 -8.91
CA HIS A 166 2.96 -14.14 -10.14
C HIS A 166 1.79 -13.17 -10.35
N GLU A 167 1.32 -12.53 -9.28
CA GLU A 167 0.26 -11.53 -9.35
C GLU A 167 0.77 -10.21 -9.94
N ASP A 168 0.80 -10.15 -11.26
CA ASP A 168 0.65 -8.88 -11.96
C ASP A 168 -0.81 -8.43 -11.92
N TYR A 169 -1.02 -7.11 -11.97
CA TYR A 169 -2.35 -6.52 -12.11
C TYR A 169 -2.99 -7.10 -13.37
N ARG A 170 -3.73 -8.22 -13.24
CA ARG A 170 -4.54 -8.75 -14.32
C ARG A 170 -5.56 -7.66 -14.62
N ARG A 171 -5.37 -6.99 -15.76
CA ARG A 171 -6.32 -6.02 -16.29
C ARG A 171 -7.64 -6.73 -16.54
#